data_AF-A0A2V8VR71-F1
#
_entry.id   AF-A0A2V8VR71-F1
#
_cell.length_a   1.000
_cell.length_b   1.000
_cell.length_c   1.000
_cell.angle_alpha   90.00
_cell.angle_beta   90.00
_cell.angle_gamma   90.00
#
_symmetry.space_group_name_H-M   'P 1'
#
loop_
_entity.id
_entity.type
_entity.pdbx_description
1 polymer ?
#
loop_
_entity_poly.entity_id
_entity_poly.type
_entity_poly.pdbx_seq_one_letter_code
_entity_poly.pdbx_strand_id
1 'polypeptide(L)' 'MAVAENISARGIRVATEHVWSVGSIVLLTSPELGIHSEARVVYCQRVEKQKYAVGLELVSPGKEWSKPN' A
#
# COMPACT_ATOMS: atom_id res chain seq x y z
N MET A 1 -2.04 -11.65 3.79
CA MET A 1 -2.74 -10.50 4.38
C MET A 1 -1.76 -9.32 4.46
N ALA A 2 -2.21 -8.09 4.29
CA ALA A 2 -1.40 -6.90 4.49
C ALA A 2 -2.23 -5.88 5.27
N VAL A 3 -1.64 -5.25 6.28
CA VAL A 3 -2.30 -4.26 7.13
C VAL A 3 -1.71 -2.90 6.83
N ALA A 4 -2.56 -1.93 6.45
CA ALA A 4 -2.11 -0.56 6.31
C ALA A 4 -1.89 0.08 7.69
N GLU A 5 -0.68 0.52 7.96
CA GLU A 5 -0.30 1.14 9.24
C GLU A 5 -0.30 2.67 9.17
N ASN A 6 -0.06 3.23 7.98
CA ASN A 6 -0.03 4.68 7.77
C ASN A 6 -0.58 4.99 6.39
N ILE A 7 -1.60 5.85 6.31
CA ILE A 7 -2.26 6.24 5.05
C ILE A 7 -2.15 7.75 4.95
N SER A 8 -1.58 8.22 3.85
CA SER A 8 -1.50 9.64 3.52
C SER A 8 -1.94 9.88 2.07
N ALA A 9 -2.18 11.13 1.71
CA ALA A 9 -2.50 11.50 0.34
C ALA A 9 -1.39 11.16 -0.68
N ARG A 10 -0.15 10.95 -0.21
CA ARG A 10 1.03 10.71 -1.06
C ARG A 10 1.47 9.25 -1.09
N GLY A 11 1.03 8.43 -0.13
CA GLY A 11 1.54 7.08 0.03
C GLY A 11 0.96 6.35 1.23
N ILE A 12 1.22 5.04 1.26
CA ILE A 12 0.73 4.10 2.27
C ILE A 12 1.90 3.25 2.77
N ARG A 13 1.98 3.04 4.09
CA ARG A 13 2.83 2.00 4.67
C ARG A 13 2.00 0.79 4.99
N VAL A 14 2.40 -0.38 4.51
CA VAL A 14 1.75 -1.66 4.82
C VAL A 14 2.71 -2.61 5.53
N ALA A 15 2.19 -3.33 6.52
CA ALA A 15 2.85 -4.47 7.13
C ALA A 15 2.35 -5.75 6.45
N THR A 16 3.26 -6.57 5.95
CA THR A 16 2.93 -7.81 5.25
C THR A 16 3.98 -8.88 5.48
N GLU A 17 3.62 -10.13 5.31
CA GLU A 17 4.54 -11.27 5.44
C GLU A 17 5.27 -11.58 4.12
N HIS A 18 4.84 -10.94 3.02
CA HIS A 18 5.46 -11.10 1.71
C HIS A 18 6.59 -10.09 1.48
N VAL A 19 7.62 -10.53 0.78
CA VAL A 19 8.70 -9.66 0.31
C VAL A 19 8.27 -9.03 -1.01
N TRP A 20 8.45 -7.72 -1.12
CA TRP A 20 8.14 -6.97 -2.33
C TRP A 20 9.41 -6.36 -2.92
N SER A 21 9.52 -6.41 -4.24
CA SER A 21 10.62 -5.79 -4.96
C SER A 21 10.41 -4.28 -5.04
N VAL A 22 11.44 -3.52 -4.65
CA VAL A 22 11.44 -2.06 -4.79
C VAL A 22 11.34 -1.68 -6.27
N GLY A 23 10.48 -0.72 -6.57
CA GLY A 23 10.18 -0.25 -7.92
C GLY A 23 9.03 -0.97 -8.61
N SER A 24 8.56 -2.11 -8.08
CA SER A 24 7.41 -2.83 -8.63
C SER A 24 6.11 -2.05 -8.42
N ILE A 25 5.20 -2.17 -9.40
CA ILE A 25 3.83 -1.66 -9.31
C ILE A 25 2.94 -2.73 -8.69
N VAL A 26 2.15 -2.33 -7.71
CA VAL A 26 1.22 -3.20 -6.98
C VAL A 26 -0.17 -2.58 -7.01
N LEU A 27 -1.19 -3.43 -7.07
CA LEU A 27 -2.57 -3.02 -6.95
C LEU A 27 -3.01 -3.12 -5.49
N LEU A 28 -3.22 -1.96 -4.86
CA LEU A 28 -3.89 -1.87 -3.57
C LEU A 28 -5.38 -2.07 -3.78
N THR A 29 -5.92 -3.09 -3.11
CA THR A 29 -7.36 -3.32 -3.04
C THR A 29 -7.79 -3.26 -1.59
N SER A 30 -8.74 -2.39 -1.27
CA SER A 30 -9.41 -2.35 0.04
C SER A 30 -10.85 -2.85 -0.14
N PRO A 31 -11.17 -4.07 0.31
CA PRO A 31 -12.55 -4.58 0.26
C PRO A 31 -13.52 -3.74 1.08
N GLU A 32 -13.05 -3.20 2.21
CA GLU A 32 -13.87 -2.39 3.13
C GLU A 32 -14.26 -1.05 2.53
N LEU A 33 -13.39 -0.46 1.71
CA LEU A 33 -13.62 0.85 1.08
C LEU A 33 -13.98 0.75 -0.41
N GLY A 34 -13.97 -0.45 -0.99
CA GLY A 34 -14.17 -0.65 -2.43
C GLY A 34 -13.11 0.03 -3.31
N ILE A 35 -11.91 0.26 -2.76
CA ILE A 35 -10.85 1.03 -3.44
C ILE A 35 -9.93 0.08 -4.19
N HIS A 36 -9.61 0.44 -5.43
CA HIS A 36 -8.53 -0.16 -6.22
C HIS A 36 -7.58 0.96 -6.70
N SER A 37 -6.32 0.92 -6.28
CA SER A 37 -5.34 1.95 -6.63
C SER A 37 -3.98 1.34 -6.92
N GLU A 38 -3.29 1.86 -7.93
CA GLU A 38 -1.93 1.45 -8.24
C GLU A 38 -0.94 2.22 -7.37
N ALA A 39 0.00 1.48 -6.78
CA ALA A 39 1.08 2.06 -6.02
C ALA A 39 2.42 1.44 -6.41
N ARG A 40 3.48 2.22 -6.24
CA ARG A 40 4.84 1.79 -6.46
C ARG A 40 5.49 1.46 -5.13
N VAL A 41 6.16 0.32 -5.06
CA VAL A 41 6.97 -0.03 -3.90
C VAL A 41 8.20 0.88 -3.85
N VAL A 42 8.28 1.75 -2.84
CA VAL A 42 9.43 2.65 -2.64
C VAL A 42 10.46 2.08 -1.68
N TYR A 43 10.05 1.20 -0.76
CA TYR A 43 10.95 0.41 0.07
C TYR A 43 10.27 -0.87 0.58
N CYS A 44 11.06 -1.88 0.91
CA CYS A 44 10.61 -3.08 1.61
C CYS A 44 11.66 -3.45 2.67
N GLN A 45 11.29 -3.33 3.95
CA GLN A 45 12.18 -3.54 5.07
C GLN A 45 11.63 -4.59 6.03
N ARG A 46 12.45 -5.54 6.46
CA ARG A 46 12.08 -6.50 7.49
C ARG A 46 12.00 -5.81 8.85
N VAL A 47 10.87 -5.95 9.54
CA VAL A 47 10.64 -5.38 10.88
C VAL A 47 10.62 -6.44 11.98
N GLU A 48 10.13 -7.65 11.70
CA GLU A 48 10.14 -8.77 12.65
C GLU A 48 10.44 -10.09 11.93
N LYS A 49 10.42 -11.22 12.67
CA LYS A 49 10.51 -12.55 12.07
C LYS A 49 9.32 -12.75 11.12
N GLN A 50 9.60 -12.72 9.81
CA GLN A 50 8.62 -12.89 8.72
C GLN A 50 7.62 -11.74 8.56
N LYS A 51 7.91 -10.54 9.08
CA LYS A 51 7.11 -9.34 8.77
C LYS A 51 7.97 -8.27 8.12
N TYR A 52 7.41 -7.66 7.10
CA TYR A 52 8.00 -6.60 6.30
C TYR A 52 7.12 -5.37 6.33
N ALA A 53 7.74 -4.22 6.60
CA ALA A 53 7.17 -2.92 6.35
C ALA A 53 7.49 -2.51 4.91
N VAL A 54 6.45 -2.27 4.13
CA VAL A 54 6.55 -1.89 2.73
C VAL A 54 5.99 -0.50 2.57
N GLY A 55 6.81 0.40 2.02
CA GLY A 55 6.39 1.73 1.63
C GLY A 55 5.84 1.70 0.23
N LEU A 56 4.63 2.24 0.07
CA LEU A 56 3.93 2.35 -1.20
C LEU A 56 3.69 3.83 -1.51
N GLU A 57 4.10 4.27 -2.69
CA GLU A 57 3.79 5.59 -3.22
C GLU A 57 2.62 5.47 -4.19
N LEU A 58 1.55 6.23 -3.98
CA LEU A 58 0.36 6.16 -4.82
C LEU A 58 0.66 6.78 -6.19
N VAL A 59 0.52 6.00 -7.26
CA VAL A 59 0.81 6.46 -8.63
C VAL A 59 -0.45 7.11 -9.22
N SER A 60 -0.95 8.17 -8.57
CA SER A 60 -2.08 9.01 -9.04
C SER A 60 -3.42 8.27 -9.26
N PRO A 61 -4.57 8.99 -9.32
CA PRO A 61 -5.83 8.41 -8.88
C PRO A 61 -6.52 7.59 -9.97
N GLY A 62 -6.48 6.27 -9.82
CA GLY A 62 -7.52 5.41 -10.37
C GLY A 62 -8.85 5.71 -9.68
N LYS A 63 -9.60 6.66 -10.24
CA LYS A 63 -10.97 7.08 -9.87
C LYS A 63 -11.12 7.69 -8.46
N GLU A 64 -11.21 9.03 -8.46
CA GLU A 64 -11.80 9.92 -7.45
C GLU A 64 -11.99 9.35 -6.03
N TRP A 65 -11.15 9.82 -5.12
CA TRP A 65 -11.38 9.79 -3.68
C TRP A 65 -12.69 10.54 -3.36
N SER A 66 -13.83 9.85 -3.41
CA SER A 66 -15.05 10.35 -2.78
C SER A 66 -14.99 9.97 -1.31
N LYS A 67 -14.72 10.98 -0.47
CA LYS A 67 -14.95 10.88 0.97
C LYS A 67 -16.35 10.28 1.20
N PRO A 68 -16.53 9.31 2.11
CA PRO A 68 -17.88 8.93 2.52
C PRO A 68 -18.55 10.17 3.15
N ASN A 69 -19.76 10.47 2.65
CA ASN A 69 -20.70 11.40 3.27
C ASN A 69 -21.29 10.76 4.53
#